data_AF-A0A227J0C6-F1
#
_entry.id   AF-A0A227J0C6-F1
#
_cell.length_a   1.000
_cell.length_b   1.000
_cell.length_c   1.000
_cell.angle_alpha   90.00
_cell.angle_beta   90.00
_cell.angle_gamma   90.00
#
_symmetry.space_group_name_H-M   'P 1'
#
loop_
_entity.id
_entity.type
_entity.pdbx_description
1 polymer ?
#
loop_
_entity_poly.entity_id
_entity_poly.type
_entity_poly.pdbx_seq_one_letter_code
_entity_poly.pdbx_strand_id
1 'polypeptide(L)'
;IWALGPLVARFGQGQVSLPGGCAIGARPVDLHITGLEQLGATITLEDGYVKAEVDGRLKGAHIVMDKVSVGATITIMCAAALAEGTTTLD
;
A
#
# COMPACT_ATOMS: atom_id res chain seq x y z
N ILE A 1 0.54 4.77 -8.25
CA ILE A 1 0.42 4.45 -6.80
C ILE A 1 1.35 3.30 -6.37
N TRP A 2 1.57 2.24 -7.17
CA TRP A 2 2.23 0.99 -6.71
C TRP A 2 3.66 1.12 -6.17
N ALA A 3 4.38 2.17 -6.59
CA ALA A 3 5.72 2.47 -6.06
C ALA A 3 5.74 2.72 -4.54
N LEU A 4 4.59 3.07 -3.93
CA LEU A 4 4.49 3.33 -2.50
C LEU A 4 4.90 2.13 -1.64
N GLY A 5 4.53 0.90 -2.04
CA GLY A 5 4.85 -0.33 -1.31
C GLY A 5 6.36 -0.56 -1.16
N PRO A 6 7.13 -0.65 -2.27
CA PRO A 6 8.59 -0.76 -2.21
C PRO A 6 9.27 0.40 -1.47
N LEU A 7 8.76 1.63 -1.61
CA LEU A 7 9.34 2.81 -0.95
C LEU A 7 9.24 2.67 0.57
N VAL A 8 8.05 2.44 1.11
CA VAL A 8 7.86 2.35 2.56
C VAL A 8 8.55 1.11 3.13
N ALA A 9 8.54 -0.01 2.40
CA ALA A 9 9.18 -1.24 2.86
C ALA A 9 10.72 -1.17 2.89
N ARG A 10 11.33 -0.40 1.98
CA ARG A 10 12.79 -0.26 1.90
C ARG A 10 13.33 0.90 2.72
N PHE A 11 12.63 2.03 2.74
CA PHE A 11 13.11 3.29 3.32
C PHE A 11 12.36 3.71 4.59
N GLY A 12 11.35 2.95 5.02
CA GLY A 12 10.50 3.30 6.16
C GLY A 12 9.48 4.40 5.87
N GLN A 13 9.56 5.06 4.70
CA GLN A 13 8.66 6.12 4.29
C GLN A 13 8.55 6.20 2.76
N GLY A 14 7.46 6.78 2.28
CA GLY A 14 7.28 7.09 0.87
C GLY A 14 6.06 7.97 0.63
N GLN A 15 6.06 8.71 -0.48
CA GLN A 15 4.89 9.44 -0.93
C GLN A 15 4.70 9.31 -2.44
N VAL A 16 3.45 9.27 -2.85
CA VAL A 16 3.05 9.22 -4.26
C VAL A 16 1.83 10.11 -4.46
N SER A 17 1.70 10.74 -5.63
CA SER A 17 0.50 11.52 -5.93
C SER A 17 -0.72 10.62 -6.03
N LEU A 18 -1.86 11.11 -5.53
CA LEU A 18 -3.16 10.49 -5.70
C LEU A 18 -3.49 10.46 -7.20
N PRO A 19 -3.90 9.30 -7.75
CA PRO A 19 -4.41 9.26 -9.11
C PRO A 19 -5.64 10.18 -9.24
N GLY A 20 -5.67 10.96 -10.31
CA GLY A 20 -6.87 11.71 -10.70
C GLY A 20 -7.93 10.81 -11.34
N GLY A 21 -8.86 11.42 -12.07
CA GLY A 21 -9.91 10.70 -12.80
C GLY A 21 -9.38 9.87 -13.98
N CYS A 22 -10.09 8.81 -14.33
CA CYS A 22 -9.83 8.02 -15.53
C CYS A 22 -11.08 7.95 -16.41
N ALA A 23 -10.91 8.14 -17.72
CA ALA A 23 -11.99 8.10 -18.71
C ALA A 23 -12.74 6.76 -18.81
N ILE A 24 -12.12 5.65 -18.39
CA ILE A 24 -12.73 4.31 -18.42
C ILE A 24 -13.67 4.11 -17.22
N GLY A 25 -13.45 4.84 -16.11
CA GLY A 25 -14.20 4.69 -14.88
C GLY A 25 -13.36 4.97 -13.63
N ALA A 26 -14.03 5.01 -12.48
CA ALA A 26 -13.36 5.19 -11.20
C ALA A 26 -12.47 3.98 -10.87
N ARG A 27 -11.22 4.26 -10.47
CA ARG A 27 -10.24 3.26 -10.03
C ARG A 27 -9.67 3.69 -8.69
N PRO A 28 -10.41 3.47 -7.59
CA PRO A 28 -9.99 3.89 -6.27
C PRO A 28 -8.71 3.16 -5.84
N VAL A 29 -7.99 3.76 -4.91
CA VAL A 29 -6.73 3.23 -4.36
C VAL A 29 -6.86 2.75 -2.92
N ASP A 30 -8.09 2.64 -2.43
CA ASP A 30 -8.47 2.17 -1.09
C ASP A 30 -7.78 0.86 -0.73
N LEU A 31 -7.82 -0.16 -1.60
CA LEU A 31 -7.18 -1.46 -1.33
C LEU A 31 -5.66 -1.39 -1.20
N HIS A 32 -5.01 -0.39 -1.80
CA HIS A 32 -3.57 -0.18 -1.61
C HIS A 32 -3.29 0.39 -0.22
N ILE A 33 -4.11 1.35 0.19
CA ILE A 33 -3.98 2.07 1.45
C ILE A 33 -4.25 1.09 2.60
N THR A 34 -5.40 0.43 2.60
CA THR A 34 -5.80 -0.49 3.66
C THR A 34 -4.87 -1.70 3.76
N GLY A 35 -4.30 -2.15 2.63
CA GLY A 35 -3.29 -3.21 2.63
C GLY A 35 -1.98 -2.80 3.29
N LEU A 36 -1.50 -1.57 3.06
CA LEU A 36 -0.31 -1.05 3.72
C LEU A 36 -0.55 -0.75 5.21
N GLU A 37 -1.73 -0.24 5.57
CA GLU A 37 -2.14 -0.04 6.96
C GLU A 37 -2.17 -1.36 7.74
N GLN A 38 -2.68 -2.44 7.15
CA GLN A 38 -2.65 -3.77 7.74
C GLN A 38 -1.23 -4.32 7.93
N LEU A 39 -0.27 -3.87 7.12
CA LEU A 39 1.15 -4.16 7.31
C LEU A 39 1.83 -3.23 8.35
N GLY A 40 1.06 -2.35 8.99
CA GLY A 40 1.54 -1.45 10.04
C GLY A 40 2.04 -0.09 9.56
N ALA A 41 1.78 0.30 8.30
CA ALA A 41 2.09 1.65 7.84
C ALA A 41 1.04 2.66 8.34
N THR A 42 1.49 3.83 8.78
CA THR A 42 0.63 5.00 8.98
C THR A 42 0.48 5.72 7.65
N ILE A 43 -0.76 5.96 7.22
CA ILE A 43 -1.07 6.64 5.96
C ILE A 43 -1.71 8.01 6.24
N THR A 44 -1.23 9.04 5.54
CA THR A 44 -1.81 10.38 5.56
C THR A 44 -2.10 10.85 4.14
N LEU A 45 -3.30 11.40 3.91
CA LEU A 45 -3.68 12.04 2.66
C LEU A 45 -3.60 13.56 2.82
N GLU A 46 -2.66 14.19 2.12
CA GLU A 46 -2.41 15.62 2.24
C GLU A 46 -1.95 16.19 0.89
N ASP A 47 -2.47 17.35 0.51
CA ASP A 47 -2.10 18.08 -0.72
C ASP A 47 -2.14 17.25 -2.02
N GLY A 48 -3.05 16.28 -2.11
CA GLY A 48 -3.17 15.40 -3.27
C GLY A 48 -2.11 14.28 -3.31
N TYR A 49 -1.44 14.00 -2.20
CA TYR A 49 -0.50 12.89 -2.04
C TYR A 49 -1.01 11.86 -1.04
N VAL A 50 -0.62 10.60 -1.27
CA VAL A 50 -0.66 9.54 -0.25
C VAL A 50 0.75 9.42 0.32
N LYS A 51 0.90 9.73 1.61
CA LYS A 51 2.13 9.59 2.38
C LYS A 51 2.02 8.35 3.26
N ALA A 52 3.05 7.51 3.28
CA ALA A 52 3.12 6.30 4.07
C ALA A 52 4.41 6.27 4.88
N GLU A 53 4.32 5.93 6.17
CA GLU A 53 5.46 5.86 7.08
C GLU A 53 5.33 4.66 8.02
N VAL A 54 6.45 4.07 8.42
CA VAL A 54 6.51 3.01 9.44
C VAL A 54 7.75 3.20 10.31
N ASP A 55 7.59 3.02 11.62
CA ASP A 55 8.74 2.98 12.53
C ASP A 55 9.41 1.60 12.46
N GLY A 56 10.64 1.57 11.95
CA GLY A 56 11.39 0.34 11.70
C GLY A 56 10.93 -0.38 10.43
N ARG A 57 10.26 -1.52 10.58
CA ARG A 57 9.84 -2.39 9.45
C ARG A 57 8.35 -2.68 9.53
N LEU A 58 7.72 -2.74 8.35
CA LEU A 58 6.37 -3.31 8.19
C LEU A 58 6.30 -4.70 8.82
N LYS A 59 5.12 -5.10 9.28
CA LYS A 59 4.84 -6.41 9.86
C LYS A 59 3.93 -7.20 8.93
N GLY A 60 4.21 -8.48 8.76
CA GLY A 60 3.36 -9.37 7.98
C GLY A 60 1.98 -9.51 8.59
N ALA A 61 0.97 -9.64 7.74
CA ALA A 61 -0.44 -9.74 8.13
C ALA A 61 -1.21 -10.72 7.23
N HIS A 62 -2.37 -11.16 7.71
CA HIS A 62 -3.36 -11.82 6.85
C HIS A 62 -4.31 -10.76 6.32
N ILE A 63 -4.31 -10.57 5.00
CA ILE A 63 -5.02 -9.49 4.32
C ILE A 63 -6.01 -10.13 3.33
N VAL A 64 -7.30 -9.91 3.59
CA VAL A 64 -8.38 -10.33 2.70
C VAL A 64 -8.76 -9.15 1.80
N MET A 65 -8.72 -9.34 0.48
CA MET A 65 -9.11 -8.33 -0.49
C MET A 65 -10.56 -8.52 -0.93
N ASP A 66 -11.42 -7.55 -0.61
CA ASP A 66 -12.84 -7.57 -0.98
C ASP A 66 -13.09 -7.64 -2.50
N LYS A 67 -12.09 -7.29 -3.31
CA LYS A 67 -12.15 -7.28 -4.78
C LYS A 67 -10.81 -7.68 -5.36
N VAL A 68 -10.84 -8.31 -6.53
CA VAL A 68 -9.64 -8.60 -7.31
C VAL A 68 -9.02 -7.28 -7.80
N SER A 69 -7.79 -6.99 -7.38
CA SER A 69 -7.04 -5.82 -7.80
C SER A 69 -5.58 -6.17 -8.09
N VAL A 70 -5.20 -6.12 -9.37
CA VAL A 70 -3.80 -6.33 -9.80
C VAL A 70 -2.87 -5.34 -9.11
N GLY A 71 -3.27 -4.07 -9.08
CA GLY A 71 -2.45 -3.01 -8.50
C GLY A 71 -2.23 -3.19 -7.00
N ALA A 72 -3.30 -3.48 -6.26
CA ALA A 72 -3.22 -3.63 -4.80
C ALA A 72 -2.39 -4.86 -4.44
N THR A 73 -2.60 -5.97 -5.15
CA THR A 73 -1.79 -7.19 -5.03
C THR A 73 -0.30 -6.90 -5.19
N ILE A 74 0.10 -6.18 -6.26
CA ILE A 74 1.51 -5.82 -6.47
C ILE A 74 2.04 -4.94 -5.33
N THR A 75 1.25 -3.97 -4.88
CA THR A 75 1.67 -3.03 -3.83
C THR A 75 1.97 -3.75 -2.52
N ILE A 76 1.03 -4.58 -2.07
CA ILE A 76 1.12 -5.33 -0.81
C ILE A 76 2.20 -6.41 -0.93
N MET A 77 2.25 -7.16 -2.04
CA MET A 77 3.27 -8.20 -2.27
C MET A 77 4.69 -7.63 -2.24
N CYS A 78 4.92 -6.49 -2.90
CA CYS A 78 6.22 -5.83 -2.85
C CYS A 78 6.57 -5.28 -1.46
N ALA A 79 5.59 -4.76 -0.73
CA ALA A 79 5.79 -4.27 0.63
C ALA A 79 6.13 -5.41 1.60
N ALA A 80 5.39 -6.51 1.51
CA ALA A 80 5.55 -7.72 2.32
C ALA A 80 6.92 -8.38 2.15
N ALA A 81 7.57 -8.23 0.97
CA ALA A 81 8.87 -8.84 0.69
C ALA A 81 10.00 -8.42 1.65
N LEU A 82 9.87 -7.25 2.30
CA LEU A 82 10.81 -6.77 3.32
C LEU A 82 10.17 -6.61 4.70
N ALA A 83 8.89 -6.98 4.86
CA ALA A 83 8.21 -6.96 6.14
C ALA A 83 8.74 -8.07 7.07
N GLU A 84 8.58 -7.88 8.38
CA GLU A 84 8.88 -8.91 9.37
C GLU A 84 7.70 -9.85 9.56
N GLY A 85 7.95 -11.16 9.44
CA GLY A 85 6.90 -12.18 9.54
C GLY A 85 6.39 -12.63 8.18
N THR A 86 5.19 -13.22 8.17
CA THR A 86 4.57 -13.76 6.95
C THR A 86 3.34 -12.94 6.61
N THR A 87 3.21 -12.59 5.32
CA THR A 87 1.98 -11.98 4.80
C THR A 87 1.23 -13.02 3.98
N THR A 88 -0.06 -13.19 4.25
CA THR A 88 -0.98 -13.99 3.43
C THR A 88 -1.95 -13.03 2.76
N LEU A 89 -2.03 -13.06 1.43
CA LEU A 89 -3.02 -12.32 0.66
C LEU A 89 -4.08 -13.28 0.13
N ASP A 90 -5.33 -13.07 0.54
CA ASP A 90 -6.50 -13.85 0.15
C ASP A 90 -7.52 -13.02 -0.63
#